data_AF-A0A6J6KJ69-F1
#
_entry.id   AF-A0A6J6KJ69-F1
#
_cell.length_a   1.000
_cell.length_b   1.000
_cell.length_c   1.000
_cell.angle_alpha   90.00
_cell.angle_beta   90.00
_cell.angle_gamma   90.00
#
_symmetry.space_group_name_H-M   'P 1'
#
loop_
_entity.id
_entity.type
_entity.pdbx_description
1 polymer ?
#
loop_
_entity_poly.entity_id
_entity_poly.type
_entity_poly.pdbx_seq_one_letter_code
_entity_poly.pdbx_strand_id
1 'polypeptide(L)' 'MADCQETLNELESYLDSELSEGRANEIITHLKGCTDCQGAYEFHADLRTAIKTKATNEELPEGFLDRLRDCLGDDVLGND' A
#
# COMPACT_ATOMS: atom_id res chain seq x y z
N MET A 1 -7.89 -22.49 -3.34
CA MET A 1 -6.57 -22.54 -2.68
C MET A 1 -5.63 -21.84 -3.63
N ALA A 2 -5.25 -20.60 -3.34
CA ALA A 2 -4.28 -19.89 -4.16
C ALA A 2 -2.94 -20.64 -4.09
N ASP A 3 -2.33 -20.87 -5.25
CA ASP A 3 -0.98 -21.42 -5.36
C ASP A 3 0.07 -20.32 -5.10
N CYS A 4 1.32 -20.71 -4.79
CA CYS A 4 2.39 -19.75 -4.54
C CYS A 4 2.60 -18.79 -5.72
N GLN A 5 2.50 -19.29 -6.95
CA GLN A 5 2.65 -18.48 -8.15
C GLN A 5 1.53 -17.45 -8.33
N GLU A 6 0.29 -17.84 -8.02
CA GLU A 6 -0.87 -16.93 -8.07
C GLU A 6 -0.73 -15.85 -7.00
N THR A 7 -0.37 -16.26 -5.78
CA THR A 7 -0.12 -15.35 -4.65
C THR A 7 0.97 -14.33 -4.95
N LEU A 8 2.07 -14.75 -5.59
CA LEU A 8 3.17 -13.85 -5.98
C LEU A 8 2.77 -12.87 -7.08
N ASN A 9 1.97 -13.32 -8.06
CA ASN A 9 1.48 -12.45 -9.14
C ASN A 9 0.48 -11.40 -8.62
N GLU A 10 -0.37 -11.77 -7.66
CA GLU A 10 -1.38 -10.87 -7.08
C GLU A 10 -0.85 -10.09 -5.86
N LEU A 11 0.39 -10.33 -5.42
CA LEU A 11 0.98 -9.73 -4.22
C LEU A 11 1.06 -8.20 -4.31
N GLU A 12 1.44 -7.67 -5.48
CA GLU A 12 1.53 -6.22 -5.69
C GLU A 12 0.14 -5.57 -5.66
N SER A 13 -0.83 -6.15 -6.38
CA SER A 13 -2.23 -5.68 -6.34
C SER A 13 -2.85 -5.77 -4.94
N TYR A 14 -2.44 -6.76 -4.14
CA TYR A 14 -2.82 -6.83 -2.72
C TYR A 14 -2.24 -5.67 -1.92
N LEU A 15 -0.96 -5.34 -2.11
CA LEU A 15 -0.27 -4.25 -1.41
C LEU A 15 -0.82 -2.87 -1.79
N ASP A 16 -1.27 -2.69 -3.04
CA ASP A 16 -1.91 -1.47 -3.51
C ASP A 16 -3.43 -1.40 -3.20
N SER A 17 -3.97 -2.42 -2.49
CA SER A 17 -5.40 -2.52 -2.15
C SER A 17 -6.32 -2.53 -3.37
N GLU A 18 -5.84 -3.05 -4.50
CA GLU A 18 -6.58 -3.15 -5.77
C GLU A 18 -7.34 -4.48 -5.92
N LEU A 19 -7.16 -5.41 -4.97
CA LEU A 19 -7.87 -6.67 -4.96
C LEU A 19 -9.23 -6.58 -4.28
N SER A 20 -10.18 -7.35 -4.80
CA SER A 20 -11.45 -7.61 -4.11
C SER A 20 -11.22 -8.26 -2.74
N GLU A 21 -12.09 -7.97 -1.77
CA GLU A 21 -11.99 -8.48 -0.39
C GLU A 21 -11.91 -10.01 -0.31
N GLY A 22 -12.62 -10.72 -1.21
CA GLY A 22 -12.56 -12.17 -1.32
C GLY A 22 -11.16 -12.67 -1.69
N ARG A 23 -10.55 -12.07 -2.71
CA ARG A 23 -9.19 -12.42 -3.16
C ARG A 23 -8.12 -12.04 -2.14
N ALA A 24 -8.26 -10.89 -1.51
CA ALA A 24 -7.38 -10.48 -0.41
C ALA A 24 -7.38 -11.52 0.73
N ASN A 25 -8.54 -12.08 1.09
CA ASN A 25 -8.63 -13.13 2.11
C ASN A 25 -7.93 -14.44 1.70
N GLU A 26 -8.04 -14.84 0.43
CA GLU A 26 -7.36 -16.02 -0.08
C GLU A 26 -5.83 -15.87 -0.03
N ILE A 27 -5.32 -14.71 -0.43
CA ILE A 27 -3.89 -14.38 -0.36
C ILE A 27 -3.40 -14.39 1.09
N ILE A 28 -4.11 -13.72 2.01
CA ILE A 28 -3.74 -13.70 3.43
C ILE A 28 -3.71 -15.11 4.01
N THR A 29 -4.67 -15.95 3.63
CA THR A 29 -4.72 -17.35 4.07
C THR A 29 -3.49 -18.11 3.57
N HIS A 30 -3.07 -17.90 2.33
CA HIS A 30 -1.86 -18.50 1.77
C HIS A 30 -0.59 -17.99 2.46
N LEU A 31 -0.46 -16.67 2.65
CA LEU A 31 0.69 -16.04 3.32
C LEU A 31 0.90 -16.57 4.75
N LYS A 32 -0.19 -16.89 5.46
CA LYS A 32 -0.12 -17.51 6.80
C LYS A 32 0.38 -18.96 6.80
N GLY A 33 0.23 -19.66 5.68
CA GLY A 33 0.60 -21.08 5.53
C GLY A 33 1.89 -21.34 4.75
N CYS A 34 2.47 -20.32 4.11
CA CYS A 34 3.60 -20.46 3.19
C CYS A 34 4.71 -19.46 3.54
N THR A 35 5.83 -19.96 4.09
CA THR A 35 6.96 -19.14 4.52
C THR A 35 7.65 -18.43 3.35
N ASP A 36 7.73 -19.05 2.17
CA ASP A 36 8.32 -18.43 0.98
C ASP A 36 7.53 -17.19 0.52
N CYS A 37 6.20 -17.32 0.40
CA CYS A 37 5.34 -16.19 0.03
C CYS A 37 5.27 -15.15 1.14
N GLN A 38 5.34 -15.56 2.41
CA GLN A 38 5.45 -14.63 3.53
C GLN A 38 6.72 -13.79 3.44
N GLY A 39 7.88 -14.41 3.17
CA GLY A 39 9.14 -13.69 3.00
C GLY A 39 9.11 -12.72 1.82
N ALA A 40 8.45 -13.09 0.72
CA ALA A 40 8.22 -12.18 -0.40
C ALA A 40 7.37 -10.97 0.03
N TYR A 41 6.26 -11.19 0.75
CA TYR A 41 5.44 -10.10 1.28
C TYR A 41 6.24 -9.16 2.20
N GLU A 42 7.02 -9.70 3.13
CA GLU A 42 7.84 -8.92 4.06
C GLU A 42 8.87 -8.06 3.31
N PHE A 43 9.55 -8.62 2.31
CA PHE A 43 10.48 -7.87 1.46
C PHE A 43 9.81 -6.68 0.76
N HIS A 44 8.63 -6.89 0.16
CA HIS A 44 7.89 -5.81 -0.50
C HIS A 44 7.39 -4.75 0.49
N ALA A 45 6.97 -5.15 1.70
CA ALA A 45 6.57 -4.23 2.75
C ALA A 45 7.73 -3.36 3.26
N ASP A 46 8.91 -3.96 3.43
CA ASP A 46 10.15 -3.24 3.78
C ASP A 46 10.55 -2.28 2.66
N LEU A 47 10.50 -2.72 1.41
CA LEU A 47 10.80 -1.88 0.25
C LEU A 47 9.87 -0.67 0.19
N ARG A 48 8.56 -0.87 0.36
CA ARG A 48 7.56 0.22 0.38
C ARG A 48 7.83 1.21 1.51
N THR A 49 8.22 0.71 2.68
CA THR A 49 8.59 1.55 3.82
C THR A 49 9.83 2.38 3.50
N ALA A 50 10.87 1.76 2.95
CA ALA A 50 12.10 2.45 2.56
C ALA A 50 11.85 3.55 1.51
N ILE A 51 11.05 3.24 0.47
CA ILE A 51 10.63 4.22 -0.54
C ILE A 51 9.87 5.37 0.10
N LYS A 52 8.89 5.09 0.96
CA LYS A 52 8.10 6.11 1.66
C LYS A 52 8.99 7.01 2.50
N THR A 53 9.93 6.46 3.26
CA THR A 53 10.88 7.24 4.06
C THR A 53 11.74 8.16 3.19
N LYS A 54 12.17 7.70 2.01
CA LYS A 54 12.95 8.52 1.08
C LYS A 54 12.10 9.61 0.42
N ALA A 55 10.88 9.28 0.01
CA ALA A 55 9.96 10.22 -0.64
C ALA A 55 9.42 11.29 0.31
N THR A 56 9.23 10.97 1.60
CA THR A 56 8.69 11.91 2.60
C THR A 56 9.71 12.97 3.02
N ASN A 57 10.99 12.77 2.70
CA ASN A 57 12.05 13.74 2.99
C ASN A 57 12.13 14.87 1.95
N GLU A 58 11.25 14.85 0.95
CA GLU A 58 11.06 15.96 0.02
C GLU A 58 10.11 16.97 0.67
N GLU A 59 10.61 18.15 0.99
CA GLU A 59 9.78 19.23 1.51
C GLU A 59 8.73 19.62 0.46
N LEU A 60 7.45 19.60 0.84
CA LEU A 60 6.38 20.05 -0.04
C LEU A 60 6.61 21.53 -0.39
N PRO A 61 6.40 21.94 -1.65
CA PRO A 61 6.61 23.33 -2.05
C PRO A 61 5.72 24.28 -1.22
N GLU A 62 6.30 25.42 -0.84
CA GLU A 62 5.61 26.42 -0.03
C GLU A 62 4.28 26.83 -0.68
N GLY A 63 3.20 26.83 0.10
CA GLY A 63 1.85 27.14 -0.38
C GLY A 63 1.11 26.00 -1.10
N PHE A 64 1.68 24.79 -1.21
CA PHE A 64 0.97 23.64 -1.78
C PHE A 64 -0.32 23.30 -1.03
N LEU A 65 -0.25 23.24 0.31
CA LEU A 65 -1.43 22.99 1.16
C LEU A 65 -2.47 24.10 1.04
N ASP A 66 -2.03 25.34 0.85
CA ASP A 66 -2.92 26.50 0.71
C ASP A 66 -3.70 26.42 -0.62
N ARG A 67 -3.01 26.08 -1.71
CA ARG A 67 -3.63 25.81 -3.01
C ARG A 67 -4.56 24.60 -2.98
N LEU A 68 -4.20 23.57 -2.22
CA LEU A 68 -5.03 22.38 -2.07
C LEU A 68 -6.34 22.72 -1.34
N ARG A 69 -6.27 23.53 -0.29
CA ARG A 69 -7.43 24.06 0.44
C ARG A 69 -8.32 24.92 -0.46
N ASP A 70 -7.73 25.79 -1.28
CA ASP A 70 -8.48 26.61 -2.25
C ASP A 70 -9.22 25.78 -3.29
N CYS A 71 -8.61 24.68 -3.77
CA CYS A 71 -9.21 23.81 -4.78
C CYS A 71 -10.26 22.84 -4.23
N LEU A 72 -10.06 22.28 -3.03
CA LEU A 72 -10.86 21.16 -2.51
C LEU A 72 -11.79 21.54 -1.35
N GLY A 73 -11.63 22.73 -0.76
CA GLY A 73 -12.36 23.17 0.43
C GLY A 73 -11.80 22.57 1.72
N ASP A 74 -12.20 23.14 2.86
CA ASP A 74 -11.70 22.77 4.20
C ASP A 74 -12.22 21.40 4.67
N ASP A 75 -13.40 20.99 4.19
CA ASP A 75 -14.06 19.73 4.54
C ASP A 75 -13.25 18.47 4.16
N VAL A 76 -12.36 18.56 3.17
CA VAL A 76 -11.56 17.42 2.67
C VAL A 76 -10.28 17.22 3.48
N LEU A 77 -9.81 18.25 4.21
CA LEU A 77 -8.54 18.22 4.92
C LEU A 77 -8.66 17.86 6.41
N GLY A 78 -9.87 17.60 6.90
CA GLY A 78 -10.10 16.97 8.21
C GLY A 78 -9.60 17.79 9.40
N ASN A 79 -9.84 19.10 9.41
CA ASN A 79 -9.56 19.95 10.56
C ASN A 79 -10.88 20.50 11.16
N ASP A 80 -11.53 19.70 12.01
CA ASP A 80 -12.46 20.22 13.03
C ASP A 80 -11.68 20.91 14.16
#